data_AF-A0A1Q5SHD8-F1
#
_entry.id   AF-A0A1Q5SHD8-F1
#
_cell.length_a   1.000
_cell.length_b   1.000
_cell.length_c   1.000
_cell.angle_alpha   90.00
_cell.angle_beta   90.00
_cell.angle_gamma   90.00
#
_symmetry.space_group_name_H-M   'P 1'
#
loop_
_entity.id
_entity.type
_entity.pdbx_description
1 polymer ?
#
loop_
_entity_poly.entity_id
_entity_poly.type
_entity_poly.pdbx_seq_one_letter_code
_entity_poly.pdbx_strand_id
1 'polypeptide(L)'
;MALSERDEIEETALPAVLVRRSDLPVPLTHPARSFFGGLPRLPPQLEWPTAEVTANQTLETVALTFVAQIDLAEVPGAKWSPLPKRGTLYFFCSSVFVGEGHPPCRVLYSDTAGDTYADRAPPPDLMPLAGTDGDAQVKWLDPALDFHSKVEFKYPLSFRPFRDFLFSEDAVGGELMIEELCKALGPGEPKELDLLQFRSESEYEKDEHWPFNWLLIAYVVRSVLSHVQRDLTPGSYYKPLIDEAAVELKRLRVGAIGWLERCRALTPMDDVDADTKATFRSWWLDVAQAYKKMKGQVSTYTSEISADLGNAINHTVRCMAAKDVDIRDDAPLSYLVNLARQNRWKTPTAKDGQYRHFSTALHQMLGYGSGPQDATEEHSEDILLLQIQGDLAFFDWHSNIGCVLHFWIDPDALAELDFSQAVATYECD
;
A
#
# COMPACT_ATOMS: atom_id res chain seq x y z
N MET A 1 33.40 -0.22 -36.18
CA MET A 1 32.00 -0.62 -36.42
C MET A 1 31.16 0.29 -35.53
N ALA A 2 30.04 0.83 -36.00
CA ALA A 2 29.12 1.53 -35.11
C ALA A 2 28.59 0.53 -34.06
N LEU A 3 28.43 0.97 -32.82
CA LEU A 3 27.77 0.19 -31.78
C LEU A 3 26.31 -0.05 -32.21
N SER A 4 25.75 -1.20 -31.86
CA SER A 4 24.31 -1.38 -32.01
C SER A 4 23.58 -0.59 -30.92
N GLU A 5 22.31 -0.25 -31.15
CA GLU A 5 21.45 0.40 -30.15
C GLU A 5 21.43 -0.35 -28.81
N ARG A 6 21.43 -1.69 -28.87
CA ARG A 6 21.56 -2.54 -27.67
C ARG A 6 22.89 -2.32 -26.95
N ASP A 7 24.00 -2.24 -27.69
CA ASP A 7 25.32 -2.00 -27.09
C ASP A 7 25.39 -0.61 -26.45
N GLU A 8 24.80 0.41 -27.09
CA GLU A 8 24.74 1.78 -26.57
C GLU A 8 23.96 1.84 -25.24
N ILE A 9 22.80 1.18 -25.16
CA ILE A 9 22.01 1.11 -23.91
C ILE A 9 22.75 0.30 -22.85
N GLU A 10 23.37 -0.83 -23.21
CA GLU A 10 24.12 -1.66 -22.25
C GLU A 10 25.31 -0.90 -21.62
N GLU A 11 25.91 0.07 -22.32
CA GLU A 11 26.96 0.96 -21.81
C GLU A 11 26.45 1.92 -20.72
N THR A 12 25.16 2.23 -20.68
CA THR A 12 24.54 3.07 -19.65
C THR A 12 24.28 2.33 -18.34
N ALA A 13 24.46 1.02 -18.28
CA ALA A 13 23.96 0.23 -17.17
C ALA A 13 24.54 0.66 -15.81
N LEU A 14 23.66 0.98 -14.86
CA LEU A 14 24.01 1.23 -13.47
C LEU A 14 23.69 0.01 -12.59
N PRO A 15 24.52 -0.26 -11.56
CA PRO A 15 24.19 -1.27 -10.58
C PRO A 15 23.05 -0.78 -9.68
N ALA A 16 22.02 -1.61 -9.54
CA ALA A 16 20.83 -1.32 -8.76
C ALA A 16 20.46 -2.50 -7.85
N VAL A 17 19.53 -2.26 -6.92
CA VAL A 17 19.04 -3.26 -5.97
C VAL A 17 17.52 -3.32 -6.03
N LEU A 18 16.99 -4.48 -6.41
CA LEU A 18 15.58 -4.80 -6.24
C LEU A 18 15.25 -5.05 -4.76
N VAL A 19 14.20 -4.40 -4.27
CA VAL A 19 13.74 -4.46 -2.87
C VAL A 19 12.47 -5.29 -2.74
N ARG A 20 12.61 -6.61 -2.60
CA ARG A 20 11.48 -7.53 -2.54
C ARG A 20 10.92 -7.64 -1.13
N ARG A 21 9.65 -7.30 -0.96
CA ARG A 21 8.87 -7.58 0.25
C ARG A 21 8.35 -9.01 0.32
N SER A 22 7.97 -9.47 1.51
CA SER A 22 7.26 -10.74 1.69
C SER A 22 5.87 -10.72 1.05
N ASP A 23 5.40 -11.89 0.59
CA ASP A 23 4.08 -12.04 -0.04
C ASP A 23 2.92 -11.76 0.93
N LEU A 24 3.14 -11.85 2.25
CA LEU A 24 2.17 -11.58 3.31
C LEU A 24 2.83 -10.75 4.41
N PRO A 25 2.07 -9.94 5.17
CA PRO A 25 2.62 -9.26 6.32
C PRO A 25 2.90 -10.25 7.44
N VAL A 26 3.70 -9.80 8.41
CA VAL A 26 4.11 -10.59 9.57
C VAL A 26 3.80 -9.84 10.87
N PRO A 27 3.80 -10.52 12.02
CA PRO A 27 3.67 -9.84 13.31
C PRO A 27 4.74 -8.78 13.53
N LEU A 28 4.38 -7.71 14.26
CA LEU A 28 5.32 -6.62 14.58
C LEU A 28 6.62 -7.14 15.23
N THR A 29 6.48 -8.15 16.09
CA THR A 29 7.58 -8.83 16.79
C THR A 29 8.52 -9.65 15.89
N HIS A 30 8.20 -9.82 14.60
CA HIS A 30 9.03 -10.57 13.66
C HIS A 30 10.47 -10.01 13.60
N PRO A 31 11.52 -10.86 13.58
CA PRO A 31 12.91 -10.44 13.80
C PRO A 31 13.55 -9.68 12.63
N ALA A 32 12.90 -9.60 11.46
CA ALA A 32 13.43 -8.92 10.28
C ALA A 32 14.01 -7.53 10.59
N ARG A 33 15.20 -7.24 10.05
CA ARG A 33 15.94 -5.96 10.22
C ARG A 33 15.58 -4.93 9.17
N SER A 34 15.24 -5.39 7.96
CA SER A 34 14.68 -4.56 6.89
C SER A 34 13.21 -4.93 6.63
N PHE A 35 12.33 -3.93 6.58
CA PHE A 35 10.90 -4.10 6.38
C PHE A 35 10.23 -2.80 5.89
N PHE A 36 9.14 -2.95 5.14
CA PHE A 36 8.17 -1.89 4.89
C PHE A 36 7.06 -1.89 5.96
N GLY A 37 6.51 -0.71 6.25
CA GLY A 37 5.43 -0.50 7.22
C GLY A 37 5.76 -1.02 8.62
N GLY A 38 4.74 -1.25 9.46
CA GLY A 38 4.94 -1.66 10.85
C GLY A 38 5.49 -0.53 11.72
N LEU A 39 6.27 -0.89 12.74
CA LEU A 39 6.87 0.06 13.68
C LEU A 39 8.39 0.09 13.52
N PRO A 40 9.03 1.27 13.44
CA PRO A 40 10.47 1.36 13.35
C PRO A 40 11.13 0.97 14.66
N ARG A 41 12.30 0.35 14.58
CA ARG A 41 13.19 0.14 15.73
C ARG A 41 14.11 1.35 15.90
N LEU A 42 13.49 2.52 16.07
CA LEU A 42 14.16 3.82 16.01
C LEU A 42 15.01 4.07 17.28
N PRO A 43 16.30 4.43 17.17
CA PRO A 43 17.17 4.77 18.29
C PRO A 43 16.60 5.91 19.15
N PRO A 44 16.61 5.82 20.50
CA PRO A 44 16.00 6.81 21.41
C PRO A 44 16.39 8.28 21.15
N GLN A 45 17.61 8.51 20.64
CA GLN A 45 18.13 9.83 20.32
C GLN A 45 17.59 10.45 19.04
N LEU A 46 17.02 9.65 18.13
CA LEU A 46 16.37 10.14 16.93
C LEU A 46 14.91 10.42 17.25
N GLU A 47 14.43 11.62 16.95
CA GLU A 47 13.03 11.99 17.13
C GLU A 47 12.15 11.40 16.02
N TRP A 48 10.87 11.20 16.30
CA TRP A 48 9.91 10.85 15.25
C TRP A 48 9.70 12.08 14.36
N PRO A 49 9.94 12.00 13.04
CA PRO A 49 9.83 13.16 12.17
C PRO A 49 8.44 13.80 12.13
N THR A 50 8.41 15.12 12.11
CA THR A 50 7.20 15.92 11.87
C THR A 50 7.41 16.85 10.69
N ALA A 51 6.34 17.21 9.98
CA ALA A 51 6.38 18.23 8.93
C ALA A 51 5.08 19.05 8.91
N GLU A 52 5.14 20.24 8.33
CA GLU A 52 3.94 20.97 7.95
C GLU A 52 3.37 20.37 6.66
N VAL A 53 2.12 19.94 6.68
CA VAL A 53 1.38 19.41 5.53
C VAL A 53 0.13 20.24 5.31
N THR A 54 -0.31 20.36 4.04
CA THR A 54 -1.58 21.04 3.73
C THR A 54 -2.69 20.00 3.60
N ALA A 55 -3.19 19.49 4.72
CA ALA A 55 -4.37 18.63 4.71
C ALA A 55 -5.64 19.49 4.54
N ASN A 56 -6.45 19.19 3.52
CA ASN A 56 -7.76 19.82 3.30
C ASN A 56 -7.73 21.36 3.25
N GLN A 57 -6.70 21.93 2.59
CA GLN A 57 -6.49 23.37 2.45
C GLN A 57 -6.15 24.09 3.78
N THR A 58 -5.86 23.35 4.85
CA THR A 58 -5.34 23.88 6.12
C THR A 58 -3.94 23.38 6.37
N LEU A 59 -3.04 24.28 6.76
CA LEU A 59 -1.68 23.92 7.15
C LEU A 59 -1.70 23.36 8.57
N GLU A 60 -1.17 22.16 8.75
CA GLU A 60 -1.03 21.49 10.05
C GLU A 60 0.34 20.83 10.19
N THR A 61 0.89 20.83 11.41
CA THR A 61 2.09 20.05 11.71
C THR A 61 1.68 18.64 12.10
N VAL A 62 2.14 17.64 11.35
CA VAL A 62 1.79 16.23 11.56
C VAL A 62 3.05 15.39 11.76
N ALA A 63 2.93 14.32 12.53
CA ALA A 63 3.92 13.26 12.54
C ALA A 63 3.89 12.51 11.20
N LEU A 64 5.06 12.33 10.58
CA LEU A 64 5.17 11.66 9.30
C LEU A 64 4.90 10.16 9.43
N THR A 65 4.31 9.58 8.40
CA THR A 65 4.08 8.14 8.30
C THR A 65 5.41 7.42 8.14
N PHE A 66 5.62 6.37 8.94
CA PHE A 66 6.77 5.49 8.79
C PHE A 66 6.57 4.57 7.57
N VAL A 67 7.50 4.62 6.63
CA VAL A 67 7.43 3.91 5.35
C VAL A 67 8.30 2.66 5.38
N ALA A 68 9.57 2.78 5.76
CA ALA A 68 10.52 1.68 5.66
C ALA A 68 11.66 1.78 6.68
N GLN A 69 12.16 0.63 7.10
CA GLN A 69 13.44 0.49 7.76
C GLN A 69 14.31 -0.43 6.91
N ILE A 70 15.54 -0.04 6.63
CA ILE A 70 16.49 -0.82 5.82
C ILE A 70 17.83 -0.89 6.55
N ASP A 71 18.24 -2.10 6.89
CA ASP A 71 19.57 -2.36 7.43
C ASP A 71 20.58 -2.53 6.28
N LEU A 72 21.53 -1.62 6.21
CA LEU A 72 22.49 -1.55 5.11
C LEU A 72 23.46 -2.73 5.07
N ALA A 73 23.55 -3.54 6.14
CA ALA A 73 24.30 -4.80 6.09
C ALA A 73 23.58 -5.89 5.27
N GLU A 74 22.27 -5.76 5.02
CA GLU A 74 21.47 -6.69 4.20
C GLU A 74 21.45 -6.28 2.72
N VAL A 75 21.78 -5.02 2.41
CA VAL A 75 21.79 -4.48 1.05
C VAL A 75 23.05 -4.96 0.30
N PRO A 76 22.91 -5.62 -0.86
CA PRO A 76 24.06 -6.05 -1.65
C PRO A 76 24.79 -4.85 -2.24
N GLY A 77 26.08 -5.05 -2.55
CA GLY A 77 26.86 -4.04 -3.26
C GLY A 77 27.90 -3.30 -2.44
N ALA A 78 28.38 -3.87 -1.33
CA ALA A 78 29.44 -3.30 -0.48
C ALA A 78 30.75 -2.87 -1.20
N LYS A 79 30.92 -3.19 -2.49
CA LYS A 79 32.06 -2.80 -3.32
C LYS A 79 31.76 -1.66 -4.31
N TRP A 80 30.50 -1.43 -4.65
CA TRP A 80 30.09 -0.50 -5.73
C TRP A 80 29.01 0.49 -5.30
N SER A 81 28.25 0.18 -4.24
CA SER A 81 27.23 1.07 -3.71
C SER A 81 27.88 2.25 -3.01
N PRO A 82 27.36 3.49 -3.21
CA PRO A 82 27.80 4.66 -2.47
C PRO A 82 27.25 4.69 -1.04
N LEU A 83 26.30 3.80 -0.69
CA LEU A 83 25.69 3.76 0.63
C LEU A 83 26.69 3.31 1.72
N PRO A 84 26.46 3.71 2.99
CA PRO A 84 27.20 3.15 4.11
C PRO A 84 27.11 1.62 4.13
N LYS A 85 28.20 0.95 4.50
CA LYS A 85 28.25 -0.53 4.52
C LYS A 85 27.48 -1.17 5.67
N ARG A 86 27.08 -0.36 6.66
CA ARG A 86 26.45 -0.75 7.91
C ARG A 86 25.58 0.41 8.38
N GLY A 87 24.74 0.14 9.36
CA GLY A 87 23.76 1.08 9.88
C GLY A 87 22.39 0.82 9.31
N THR A 88 21.43 1.64 9.72
CA THR A 88 20.03 1.50 9.38
C THR A 88 19.49 2.82 8.88
N LEU A 89 18.81 2.79 7.73
CA LEU A 89 18.02 3.89 7.21
C LEU A 89 16.56 3.75 7.64
N TYR A 90 15.94 4.86 8.00
CA TYR A 90 14.52 4.97 8.33
C TYR A 90 13.87 5.99 7.43
N PHE A 91 12.81 5.61 6.72
CA PHE A 91 12.12 6.44 5.75
C PHE A 91 10.77 6.86 6.32
N PHE A 92 10.52 8.16 6.30
CA PHE A 92 9.27 8.77 6.70
C PHE A 92 8.77 9.70 5.62
N CYS A 93 7.46 9.72 5.38
CA CYS A 93 6.83 10.59 4.39
C CYS A 93 5.43 11.01 4.86
N SER A 94 4.95 12.15 4.39
CA SER A 94 3.53 12.49 4.45
C SER A 94 2.78 11.41 3.70
N SER A 95 1.73 10.83 4.31
CA SER A 95 0.83 9.94 3.59
C SER A 95 -0.35 10.68 2.94
N VAL A 96 -0.40 12.01 3.04
CA VAL A 96 -1.44 12.84 2.41
C VAL A 96 -0.90 13.39 1.10
N PHE A 97 -1.24 12.74 -0.02
CA PHE A 97 -0.65 13.05 -1.34
C PHE A 97 -1.55 13.89 -2.25
N VAL A 98 -2.71 14.36 -1.80
CA VAL A 98 -3.67 15.02 -2.70
C VAL A 98 -3.06 16.31 -3.25
N GLY A 99 -2.58 16.23 -4.50
CA GLY A 99 -1.95 17.33 -5.23
C GLY A 99 -0.48 17.59 -4.88
N GLU A 100 0.17 16.73 -4.10
CA GLU A 100 1.57 16.90 -3.70
C GLU A 100 2.49 16.01 -4.56
N GLY A 101 3.15 16.60 -5.56
CA GLY A 101 4.22 15.92 -6.32
C GLY A 101 5.52 15.75 -5.52
N HIS A 102 5.65 16.49 -4.41
CA HIS A 102 6.84 16.51 -3.55
C HIS A 102 6.42 16.39 -2.08
N PRO A 103 5.97 15.20 -1.62
CA PRO A 103 5.44 15.04 -0.28
C PRO A 103 6.55 15.29 0.76
N PRO A 104 6.26 15.97 1.89
CA PRO A 104 7.23 16.16 2.96
C PRO A 104 7.78 14.83 3.47
N CYS A 105 9.10 14.67 3.46
CA CYS A 105 9.77 13.44 3.87
C CYS A 105 10.93 13.68 4.84
N ARG A 106 11.34 12.63 5.54
CA ARG A 106 12.61 12.58 6.28
C ARG A 106 13.24 11.21 6.13
N VAL A 107 14.53 11.18 5.83
CA VAL A 107 15.35 9.98 5.93
C VAL A 107 16.29 10.15 7.12
N LEU A 108 16.30 9.17 8.00
CA LEU A 108 17.17 9.16 9.17
C LEU A 108 18.18 8.03 9.03
N TYR A 109 19.40 8.26 9.51
CA TYR A 109 20.46 7.26 9.55
C TYR A 109 20.93 7.02 10.98
N SER A 110 21.15 5.75 11.32
CA SER A 110 21.82 5.31 12.54
C SER A 110 22.95 4.36 12.17
N ASP A 111 24.09 4.44 12.86
CA ASP A 111 25.22 3.51 12.66
C ASP A 111 24.97 2.10 13.25
N THR A 112 23.87 1.93 13.97
CA THR A 112 23.43 0.68 14.58
C THR A 112 22.68 -0.24 13.61
N ALA A 113 22.68 -1.54 13.91
CA ALA A 113 21.86 -2.53 13.19
C ALA A 113 20.36 -2.35 13.48
N GLY A 114 19.51 -2.74 12.53
CA GLY A 114 18.06 -2.53 12.54
C GLY A 114 17.31 -3.39 13.56
N ASP A 115 17.98 -4.29 14.28
CA ASP A 115 17.45 -5.08 15.40
C ASP A 115 17.98 -4.64 16.76
N THR A 116 18.74 -3.55 16.82
CA THR A 116 19.38 -3.08 18.07
C THR A 116 18.36 -2.56 19.09
N TYR A 117 17.28 -1.93 18.62
CA TYR A 117 16.28 -1.29 19.47
C TYR A 117 14.93 -2.00 19.39
N ALA A 118 14.10 -1.78 20.41
CA ALA A 118 12.71 -2.23 20.39
C ALA A 118 11.88 -1.39 19.40
N ASP A 119 10.76 -1.96 18.96
CA ASP A 119 9.78 -1.26 18.13
C ASP A 119 9.27 -0.01 18.88
N ARG A 120 9.26 1.13 18.20
CA ARG A 120 8.78 2.41 18.74
C ARG A 120 7.31 2.60 18.41
N ALA A 121 6.49 2.83 19.43
CA ALA A 121 5.09 3.20 19.26
C ALA A 121 4.96 4.52 18.48
N PRO A 122 3.94 4.66 17.61
CA PRO A 122 3.72 5.92 16.91
C PRO A 122 3.35 7.02 17.91
N PRO A 123 3.69 8.28 17.59
CA PRO A 123 3.27 9.40 18.44
C PRO A 123 1.73 9.55 18.41
N PRO A 124 1.13 10.10 19.47
CA PRO A 124 -0.34 10.14 19.62
C PRO A 124 -1.04 10.99 18.55
N ASP A 125 -0.32 11.95 17.98
CA ASP A 125 -0.74 12.85 16.90
C ASP A 125 -0.43 12.29 15.50
N LEU A 126 -0.02 11.03 15.38
CA LEU A 126 0.09 10.38 14.06
C LEU A 126 -1.28 10.39 13.38
N MET A 127 -1.31 10.99 12.19
CA MET A 127 -2.51 11.10 11.37
C MET A 127 -2.91 9.74 10.79
N PRO A 128 -4.20 9.55 10.45
CA PRO A 128 -4.61 8.43 9.60
C PRO A 128 -3.85 8.44 8.28
N LEU A 129 -3.54 7.26 7.76
CA LEU A 129 -2.90 7.12 6.46
C LEU A 129 -3.83 7.69 5.37
N ALA A 130 -3.27 8.39 4.39
CA ALA A 130 -4.05 9.20 3.43
C ALA A 130 -4.81 10.40 4.02
N GLY A 131 -4.63 10.71 5.31
CA GLY A 131 -5.30 11.81 5.99
C GLY A 131 -6.75 11.51 6.37
N THR A 132 -7.43 12.50 6.93
CA THR A 132 -8.80 12.36 7.45
C THR A 132 -9.88 12.34 6.38
N ASP A 133 -9.59 12.95 5.22
CA ASP A 133 -10.49 13.04 4.07
C ASP A 133 -10.03 12.16 2.89
N GLY A 134 -8.98 11.34 3.11
CA GLY A 134 -8.26 10.61 2.07
C GLY A 134 -9.15 9.77 1.16
N ASP A 135 -9.11 10.08 -0.14
CA ASP A 135 -9.86 9.34 -1.16
C ASP A 135 -9.37 7.90 -1.38
N ALA A 136 -8.17 7.57 -0.90
CA ALA A 136 -7.44 6.34 -1.28
C ALA A 136 -7.28 5.29 -0.17
N GLN A 137 -7.48 5.61 1.13
CA GLN A 137 -7.55 4.55 2.14
C GLN A 137 -8.99 4.11 2.35
N VAL A 138 -9.12 2.86 2.80
CA VAL A 138 -10.35 2.22 3.26
C VAL A 138 -11.11 3.13 4.24
N LYS A 139 -12.02 3.97 3.71
CA LYS A 139 -12.73 5.08 4.38
C LYS A 139 -13.53 4.70 5.62
N TRP A 140 -13.62 3.41 5.90
CA TRP A 140 -14.38 2.83 6.99
C TRP A 140 -13.53 2.29 8.15
N LEU A 141 -12.20 2.36 8.06
CA LEU A 141 -11.35 2.17 9.24
C LEU A 141 -11.54 3.35 10.20
N ASP A 142 -11.65 3.04 11.49
CA ASP A 142 -11.81 4.01 12.57
C ASP A 142 -10.43 4.28 13.19
N PRO A 143 -9.88 5.51 13.06
CA PRO A 143 -8.55 5.82 13.58
C PRO A 143 -8.38 5.73 15.10
N ALA A 144 -9.48 5.67 15.85
CA ALA A 144 -9.44 5.47 17.29
C ALA A 144 -9.43 3.99 17.69
N LEU A 145 -9.83 3.09 16.80
CA LEU A 145 -10.02 1.66 17.10
C LEU A 145 -9.08 0.76 16.30
N ASP A 146 -8.80 1.11 15.05
CA ASP A 146 -8.10 0.25 14.11
C ASP A 146 -6.64 0.72 13.99
N PHE A 147 -5.70 -0.05 14.55
CA PHE A 147 -4.27 0.29 14.51
C PHE A 147 -3.75 0.53 13.08
N HIS A 148 -4.23 -0.28 12.12
CA HIS A 148 -3.82 -0.21 10.71
C HIS A 148 -4.47 0.91 9.89
N SER A 149 -5.24 1.79 10.54
CA SER A 149 -5.62 3.08 9.96
C SER A 149 -4.48 4.11 10.00
N LYS A 150 -3.51 3.95 10.91
CA LYS A 150 -2.39 4.90 11.11
C LYS A 150 -1.03 4.28 10.83
N VAL A 151 -0.92 2.96 10.99
CA VAL A 151 0.34 2.23 10.87
C VAL A 151 0.19 1.10 9.87
N GLU A 152 1.05 1.09 8.87
CA GLU A 152 0.99 0.06 7.85
C GLU A 152 1.39 -1.32 8.36
N PHE A 153 1.04 -2.37 7.62
CA PHE A 153 1.46 -3.72 7.98
C PHE A 153 2.97 -3.92 7.79
N LYS A 154 3.59 -4.77 8.61
CA LYS A 154 5.02 -5.07 8.53
C LYS A 154 5.29 -6.11 7.43
N TYR A 155 6.08 -5.76 6.44
CA TYR A 155 6.53 -6.66 5.37
C TYR A 155 8.05 -6.76 5.32
N PRO A 156 8.66 -7.87 5.78
CA PRO A 156 10.09 -8.12 5.67
C PRO A 156 10.62 -7.97 4.23
N LEU A 157 11.83 -7.42 4.11
CA LEU A 157 12.49 -7.19 2.83
C LEU A 157 13.59 -8.23 2.57
N SER A 158 13.84 -8.43 1.29
CA SER A 158 14.98 -9.17 0.74
C SER A 158 15.49 -8.41 -0.49
N PHE A 159 16.79 -8.51 -0.74
CA PHE A 159 17.44 -7.67 -1.72
C PHE A 159 18.09 -8.50 -2.82
N ARG A 160 17.98 -8.04 -4.07
CA ARG A 160 18.62 -8.68 -5.24
C ARG A 160 19.35 -7.64 -6.09
N PRO A 161 20.64 -7.81 -6.36
CA PRO A 161 21.32 -6.92 -7.30
C PRO A 161 20.81 -7.18 -8.72
N PHE A 162 20.71 -6.12 -9.51
CA PHE A 162 20.43 -6.20 -10.94
C PHE A 162 21.06 -4.99 -11.65
N ARG A 163 20.98 -4.95 -12.98
CA ARG A 163 21.40 -3.80 -13.79
C ARG A 163 20.18 -3.01 -14.20
N ASP A 164 20.23 -1.70 -13.97
CA ASP A 164 19.24 -0.74 -14.44
C ASP A 164 19.84 0.03 -15.63
N PHE A 165 19.02 0.39 -16.61
CA PHE A 165 19.48 0.98 -17.87
C PHE A 165 18.76 2.30 -18.12
N LEU A 166 19.47 3.25 -18.75
CA LEU A 166 18.89 4.52 -19.15
C LEU A 166 18.29 4.40 -20.55
N PHE A 167 16.96 4.55 -20.64
CA PHE A 167 16.23 4.60 -21.91
C PHE A 167 14.91 5.36 -21.73
N SER A 168 14.43 5.98 -22.81
CA SER A 168 13.12 6.66 -22.85
C SER A 168 12.32 6.08 -24.00
N GLU A 169 11.15 5.50 -23.69
CA GLU A 169 10.22 4.95 -24.69
C GLU A 169 10.87 4.02 -25.74
N ASP A 170 11.73 3.11 -25.31
CA ASP A 170 12.54 2.27 -26.20
C ASP A 170 12.28 0.78 -26.02
N ALA A 171 11.99 0.08 -27.13
CA ALA A 171 11.68 -1.35 -27.09
C ALA A 171 12.91 -2.21 -26.74
N VAL A 172 14.11 -1.82 -27.16
CA VAL A 172 15.35 -2.56 -26.89
C VAL A 172 15.73 -2.41 -25.41
N GLY A 173 15.62 -1.21 -24.86
CA GLY A 173 15.79 -0.91 -23.44
C GLY A 173 14.77 -1.66 -22.57
N GLY A 174 13.51 -1.68 -22.99
CA GLY A 174 12.46 -2.48 -22.35
C GLY A 174 12.81 -3.97 -22.34
N GLU A 175 13.23 -4.54 -23.48
CA GLU A 175 13.68 -5.93 -23.56
C GLU A 175 14.87 -6.23 -22.63
N LEU A 176 15.90 -5.38 -22.63
CA LEU A 176 17.06 -5.50 -21.74
C LEU A 176 16.67 -5.48 -20.26
N MET A 177 15.80 -4.55 -19.87
CA MET A 177 15.31 -4.44 -18.51
C MET A 177 14.51 -5.69 -18.10
N ILE A 178 13.63 -6.18 -18.97
CA ILE A 178 12.88 -7.42 -18.71
C ILE A 178 13.81 -8.63 -18.61
N GLU A 179 14.85 -8.74 -19.43
CA GLU A 179 15.86 -9.81 -19.33
C GLU A 179 16.56 -9.79 -17.96
N GLU A 180 16.96 -8.61 -17.46
CA GLU A 180 17.58 -8.47 -16.13
C GLU A 180 16.60 -8.76 -14.98
N LEU A 181 15.38 -8.26 -15.05
CA LEU A 181 14.33 -8.55 -14.07
C LEU A 181 14.00 -10.05 -14.04
N CYS A 182 13.94 -10.72 -15.20
CA CYS A 182 13.73 -12.17 -15.26
C CYS A 182 14.86 -12.95 -14.58
N LYS A 183 16.12 -12.50 -14.72
CA LYS A 183 17.26 -13.11 -14.03
C LYS A 183 17.13 -12.97 -12.51
N ALA A 184 16.61 -11.84 -12.02
CA ALA A 184 16.51 -11.55 -10.60
C ALA A 184 15.24 -12.14 -9.92
N LEU A 185 14.10 -12.10 -10.61
CA LEU A 185 12.77 -12.42 -10.06
C LEU A 185 12.19 -13.74 -10.57
N GLY A 186 12.75 -14.28 -11.65
CA GLY A 186 12.16 -15.39 -12.40
C GLY A 186 11.21 -14.90 -13.50
N PRO A 187 10.67 -15.82 -14.32
CA PRO A 187 9.76 -15.46 -15.39
C PRO A 187 8.47 -14.85 -14.83
N GLY A 188 7.94 -13.83 -15.53
CA GLY A 188 6.61 -13.31 -15.22
C GLY A 188 5.53 -14.37 -15.49
N GLU A 189 4.64 -14.56 -14.52
CA GLU A 189 3.39 -15.31 -14.74
C GLU A 189 2.32 -14.36 -15.32
N PRO A 190 1.35 -14.86 -16.11
CA PRO A 190 0.21 -14.05 -16.55
C PRO A 190 -0.49 -13.35 -15.38
N LYS A 191 -1.04 -12.17 -15.63
CA LYS A 191 -1.88 -11.47 -14.67
C LYS A 191 -3.22 -12.20 -14.56
N GLU A 192 -3.37 -13.03 -13.52
CA GLU A 192 -4.69 -13.51 -13.10
C GLU A 192 -5.38 -12.40 -12.29
N LEU A 193 -6.51 -11.89 -12.81
CA LEU A 193 -7.26 -10.75 -12.26
C LEU A 193 -8.32 -11.18 -11.23
N ASP A 194 -8.01 -12.12 -10.33
CA ASP A 194 -8.90 -12.38 -9.18
C ASP A 194 -8.57 -11.38 -8.06
N LEU A 195 -8.80 -10.11 -8.34
CA LEU A 195 -8.73 -9.02 -7.37
C LEU A 195 -10.11 -8.94 -6.73
N LEU A 196 -10.21 -9.28 -5.44
CA LEU A 196 -11.48 -9.38 -4.73
C LEU A 196 -12.35 -8.14 -4.94
N GLN A 197 -11.76 -6.94 -4.84
CA GLN A 197 -12.43 -5.67 -5.07
C GLN A 197 -13.10 -5.51 -6.46
N PHE A 198 -12.76 -6.33 -7.44
CA PHE A 198 -13.36 -6.35 -8.78
C PHE A 198 -14.41 -7.44 -8.98
N ARG A 199 -14.66 -8.28 -7.97
CA ARG A 199 -15.74 -9.26 -8.00
C ARG A 199 -17.10 -8.57 -7.93
N SER A 200 -18.06 -9.09 -8.68
CA SER A 200 -19.46 -8.67 -8.65
C SER A 200 -20.20 -9.15 -7.40
N GLU A 201 -21.40 -8.59 -7.14
CA GLU A 201 -22.24 -9.09 -6.04
C GLU A 201 -22.59 -10.57 -6.22
N SER A 202 -22.85 -10.98 -7.46
CA SER A 202 -23.21 -12.35 -7.80
C SER A 202 -22.10 -13.38 -7.58
N GLU A 203 -20.84 -12.94 -7.63
CA GLU A 203 -19.68 -13.78 -7.30
C GLU A 203 -19.57 -13.95 -5.79
N TYR A 204 -19.73 -12.87 -5.02
CA TYR A 204 -19.72 -12.92 -3.56
C TYR A 204 -20.88 -13.71 -2.97
N GLU A 205 -22.06 -13.62 -3.58
CA GLU A 205 -23.24 -14.39 -3.18
C GLU A 205 -22.94 -15.89 -3.13
N LYS A 206 -22.19 -16.40 -4.12
CA LYS A 206 -21.84 -17.82 -4.27
C LYS A 206 -20.62 -18.25 -3.45
N ASP A 207 -19.77 -17.31 -3.06
CA ASP A 207 -18.55 -17.63 -2.33
C ASP A 207 -18.83 -17.75 -0.83
N GLU A 208 -18.99 -18.96 -0.32
CA GLU A 208 -19.27 -19.23 1.09
C GLU A 208 -18.04 -19.13 2.01
N HIS A 209 -16.83 -18.96 1.47
CA HIS A 209 -15.58 -19.12 2.20
C HIS A 209 -15.01 -17.81 2.75
N TRP A 210 -15.81 -16.75 2.92
CA TRP A 210 -15.29 -15.48 3.45
C TRP A 210 -14.56 -15.73 4.78
N PRO A 211 -13.46 -14.99 5.09
CA PRO A 211 -12.72 -15.14 6.34
C PRO A 211 -13.52 -14.55 7.51
N PHE A 212 -14.62 -15.21 7.86
CA PHE A 212 -15.58 -14.74 8.82
C PHE A 212 -14.99 -14.69 10.23
N ASN A 213 -14.84 -13.47 10.71
CA ASN A 213 -14.64 -13.12 12.11
C ASN A 213 -15.43 -11.82 12.37
N TRP A 214 -15.50 -11.41 13.62
CA TRP A 214 -16.23 -10.19 13.99
C TRP A 214 -15.59 -8.90 13.44
N LEU A 215 -14.29 -8.94 13.09
CA LEU A 215 -13.55 -7.85 12.46
C LEU A 215 -14.06 -7.60 11.04
N LEU A 216 -14.17 -8.64 10.21
CA LEU A 216 -14.72 -8.54 8.85
C LEU A 216 -16.13 -7.96 8.88
N ILE A 217 -16.98 -8.46 9.79
CA ILE A 217 -18.35 -7.97 9.97
C ILE A 217 -18.33 -6.48 10.32
N ALA A 218 -17.52 -6.07 11.29
CA ALA A 218 -17.43 -4.67 11.71
C ALA A 218 -16.99 -3.75 10.57
N TYR A 219 -15.99 -4.17 9.80
CA TYR A 219 -15.45 -3.45 8.65
C TYR A 219 -16.47 -3.26 7.53
N VAL A 220 -17.12 -4.35 7.09
CA VAL A 220 -18.18 -4.29 6.08
C VAL A 220 -19.35 -3.41 6.56
N VAL A 221 -19.71 -3.48 7.84
CA VAL A 221 -20.79 -2.66 8.42
C VAL A 221 -20.41 -1.17 8.44
N ARG A 222 -19.17 -0.83 8.80
CA ARG A 222 -18.68 0.55 8.77
C ARG A 222 -18.62 1.10 7.34
N SER A 223 -18.23 0.29 6.35
CA SER A 223 -18.33 0.64 4.92
C SER A 223 -19.75 1.05 4.55
N VAL A 224 -20.73 0.18 4.84
CA VAL A 224 -22.14 0.44 4.54
C VAL A 224 -22.63 1.71 5.24
N LEU A 225 -22.25 1.94 6.50
CA LEU A 225 -22.59 3.17 7.22
C LEU A 225 -22.00 4.42 6.56
N SER A 226 -20.74 4.35 6.11
CA SER A 226 -20.06 5.45 5.42
C SER A 226 -20.82 5.84 4.14
N HIS A 227 -21.17 4.86 3.30
CA HIS A 227 -21.96 5.08 2.09
C HIS A 227 -23.36 5.63 2.39
N VAL A 228 -24.05 5.05 3.38
CA VAL A 228 -25.39 5.52 3.77
C VAL A 228 -25.34 6.95 4.30
N GLN A 229 -24.32 7.31 5.07
CA GLN A 229 -24.14 8.68 5.55
C GLN A 229 -23.84 9.65 4.41
N ARG A 230 -22.97 9.26 3.47
CA ARG A 230 -22.67 10.04 2.26
C ARG A 230 -23.95 10.33 1.47
N ASP A 231 -24.76 9.31 1.18
CA ASP A 231 -25.96 9.46 0.36
C ASP A 231 -27.14 10.13 1.07
N LEU A 232 -27.17 10.13 2.40
CA LEU A 232 -28.13 10.92 3.19
C LEU A 232 -27.72 12.39 3.30
N THR A 233 -26.46 12.73 3.06
CA THR A 233 -25.95 14.10 3.18
C THR A 233 -26.13 14.83 1.83
N PRO A 234 -26.85 15.96 1.78
CA PRO A 234 -27.05 16.68 0.52
C PRO A 234 -25.73 17.18 -0.06
N GLY A 235 -25.35 16.67 -1.23
CA GLY A 235 -24.21 17.20 -2.00
C GLY A 235 -24.65 18.32 -2.95
N SER A 236 -23.79 19.31 -3.19
CA SER A 236 -24.07 20.46 -4.08
C SER A 236 -24.30 20.08 -5.54
N TYR A 237 -23.89 18.88 -5.97
CA TYR A 237 -23.91 18.41 -7.36
C TYR A 237 -24.98 17.36 -7.67
N TYR A 238 -25.76 16.91 -6.68
CA TYR A 238 -26.68 15.78 -6.86
C TYR A 238 -28.15 16.21 -6.80
N LYS A 239 -29.00 15.45 -7.49
CA LYS A 239 -30.45 15.64 -7.40
C LYS A 239 -30.91 15.43 -5.96
N PRO A 240 -31.95 16.15 -5.49
CA PRO A 240 -32.55 15.88 -4.20
C PRO A 240 -32.91 14.40 -4.07
N LEU A 241 -32.53 13.81 -2.94
CA LEU A 241 -32.87 12.43 -2.59
C LEU A 241 -34.39 12.28 -2.54
N ILE A 242 -34.94 11.27 -3.23
CA ILE A 242 -36.38 11.01 -3.19
C ILE A 242 -36.78 10.33 -1.88
N ASP A 243 -38.02 10.54 -1.43
CA ASP A 243 -38.51 10.01 -0.14
C ASP A 243 -38.34 8.49 0.00
N GLU A 244 -38.58 7.72 -1.07
CA GLU A 244 -38.42 6.27 -1.08
C GLU A 244 -36.96 5.84 -0.83
N ALA A 245 -35.99 6.47 -1.51
CA ALA A 245 -34.57 6.22 -1.29
C ALA A 245 -34.13 6.65 0.11
N ALA A 246 -34.66 7.76 0.63
CA ALA A 246 -34.37 8.21 1.98
C ALA A 246 -34.88 7.24 3.05
N VAL A 247 -36.07 6.66 2.86
CA VAL A 247 -36.60 5.61 3.75
C VAL A 247 -35.74 4.36 3.69
N GLU A 248 -35.32 3.95 2.50
CA GLU A 248 -34.50 2.75 2.32
C GLU A 248 -33.10 2.94 2.94
N LEU A 249 -32.44 4.07 2.71
CA LEU A 249 -31.16 4.40 3.35
C LEU A 249 -31.26 4.41 4.88
N LYS A 250 -32.36 4.94 5.45
CA LYS A 250 -32.59 4.88 6.90
C LYS A 250 -32.77 3.45 7.40
N ARG A 251 -33.45 2.58 6.64
CA ARG A 251 -33.58 1.16 6.96
C ARG A 251 -32.21 0.47 6.97
N LEU A 252 -31.39 0.70 5.95
CA LEU A 252 -30.03 0.17 5.86
C LEU A 252 -29.18 0.66 7.04
N ARG A 253 -29.28 1.95 7.40
CA ARG A 253 -28.59 2.53 8.56
C ARG A 253 -28.92 1.81 9.86
N VAL A 254 -30.20 1.57 10.13
CA VAL A 254 -30.65 0.89 11.35
C VAL A 254 -30.12 -0.54 11.39
N GLY A 255 -30.18 -1.27 10.27
CA GLY A 255 -29.63 -2.62 10.18
C GLY A 255 -28.12 -2.66 10.44
N ALA A 256 -27.38 -1.72 9.85
CA ALA A 256 -25.94 -1.60 10.03
C ALA A 256 -25.56 -1.25 11.48
N ILE A 257 -26.27 -0.30 12.12
CA ILE A 257 -26.07 0.03 13.55
C ILE A 257 -26.29 -1.21 14.43
N GLY A 258 -27.35 -2.00 14.17
CA GLY A 258 -27.62 -3.22 14.93
C GLY A 258 -26.56 -4.31 14.78
N TRP A 259 -25.85 -4.38 13.64
CA TRP A 259 -24.67 -5.23 13.50
C TRP A 259 -23.47 -4.68 14.27
N LEU A 260 -23.21 -3.38 14.17
CA LEU A 260 -22.08 -2.75 14.85
C LEU A 260 -22.21 -2.86 16.38
N GLU A 261 -23.42 -2.72 16.92
CA GLU A 261 -23.70 -2.93 18.34
C GLU A 261 -23.41 -4.36 18.79
N ARG A 262 -23.71 -5.36 17.95
CA ARG A 262 -23.34 -6.76 18.22
C ARG A 262 -21.83 -6.96 18.24
N CYS A 263 -21.11 -6.38 17.27
CA CYS A 263 -19.65 -6.45 17.22
C CYS A 263 -18.98 -5.86 18.48
N ARG A 264 -19.53 -4.80 19.09
CA ARG A 264 -18.92 -4.13 20.26
C ARG A 264 -18.73 -5.04 21.49
N ALA A 265 -19.54 -6.08 21.62
CA ALA A 265 -19.48 -6.99 22.76
C ALA A 265 -18.55 -8.19 22.56
N LEU A 266 -17.89 -8.29 21.40
CA LEU A 266 -17.22 -9.50 20.92
C LEU A 266 -15.75 -9.21 20.60
N THR A 267 -14.90 -10.23 20.68
CA THR A 267 -13.51 -10.10 20.28
C THR A 267 -13.42 -10.06 18.76
N PRO A 268 -12.75 -9.09 18.13
CA PRO A 268 -12.78 -8.94 16.68
C PRO A 268 -12.31 -10.18 15.89
N MET A 269 -11.34 -10.95 16.42
CA MET A 269 -10.78 -12.11 15.73
C MET A 269 -11.43 -13.46 16.11
N ASP A 270 -12.48 -13.46 16.95
CA ASP A 270 -13.17 -14.71 17.28
C ASP A 270 -14.00 -15.19 16.08
N ASP A 271 -14.17 -16.52 15.98
CA ASP A 271 -15.01 -17.15 14.96
C ASP A 271 -16.49 -16.76 15.13
N VAL A 272 -17.22 -16.81 14.02
CA VAL A 272 -18.65 -16.51 13.94
C VAL A 272 -19.40 -17.82 13.71
N ASP A 273 -20.48 -18.07 14.45
CA ASP A 273 -21.28 -19.28 14.25
C ASP A 273 -21.96 -19.30 12.86
N ALA A 274 -22.34 -20.49 12.39
CA ALA A 274 -22.88 -20.70 11.05
C ALA A 274 -24.17 -19.91 10.78
N ASP A 275 -25.06 -19.79 11.78
CA ASP A 275 -26.32 -19.07 11.64
C ASP A 275 -26.08 -17.57 11.52
N THR A 276 -25.15 -17.03 12.31
CA THR A 276 -24.74 -15.63 12.23
C THR A 276 -24.04 -15.34 10.90
N LYS A 277 -23.16 -16.24 10.41
CA LYS A 277 -22.54 -16.14 9.07
C LYS A 277 -23.60 -16.04 7.98
N ALA A 278 -24.55 -16.96 7.96
CA ALA A 278 -25.64 -16.97 6.96
C ALA A 278 -26.52 -15.71 7.05
N THR A 279 -26.86 -15.29 8.28
CA THR A 279 -27.68 -14.09 8.52
C THR A 279 -26.95 -12.83 8.04
N PHE A 280 -25.65 -12.72 8.31
CA PHE A 280 -24.85 -11.57 7.87
C PHE A 280 -24.74 -11.49 6.34
N ARG A 281 -24.48 -12.62 5.67
CA ARG A 281 -24.47 -12.68 4.20
C ARG A 281 -25.79 -12.22 3.60
N SER A 282 -26.91 -12.73 4.14
CA SER A 282 -28.24 -12.33 3.67
C SER A 282 -28.48 -10.83 3.86
N TRP A 283 -28.04 -10.27 4.99
CA TRP A 283 -28.11 -8.82 5.23
C TRP A 283 -27.25 -8.03 4.23
N TRP A 284 -26.01 -8.44 3.96
CA TRP A 284 -25.15 -7.76 2.99
C TRP A 284 -25.72 -7.82 1.56
N LEU A 285 -26.28 -8.97 1.15
CA LEU A 285 -26.95 -9.11 -0.14
C LEU A 285 -28.17 -8.18 -0.26
N ASP A 286 -28.95 -8.04 0.82
CA ASP A 286 -30.06 -7.08 0.88
C ASP A 286 -29.58 -5.63 0.72
N VAL A 287 -28.45 -5.26 1.34
CA VAL A 287 -27.80 -3.95 1.13
C VAL A 287 -27.43 -3.75 -0.34
N ALA A 288 -26.73 -4.69 -0.94
CA ALA A 288 -26.30 -4.60 -2.34
C ALA A 288 -27.50 -4.46 -3.30
N GLN A 289 -28.56 -5.24 -3.09
CA GLN A 289 -29.79 -5.15 -3.88
C GLN A 289 -30.54 -3.84 -3.67
N ALA A 290 -30.55 -3.29 -2.46
CA ALA A 290 -31.14 -1.98 -2.18
C ALA A 290 -30.42 -0.88 -2.99
N TYR A 291 -29.09 -0.84 -2.97
CA TYR A 291 -28.31 0.11 -3.78
C TYR A 291 -28.54 -0.07 -5.28
N LYS A 292 -28.70 -1.31 -5.74
CA LYS A 292 -29.03 -1.61 -7.14
C LYS A 292 -30.38 -1.02 -7.56
N LYS A 293 -31.39 -1.10 -6.68
CA LYS A 293 -32.72 -0.50 -6.90
C LYS A 293 -32.70 1.03 -6.85
N MET A 294 -31.86 1.61 -5.98
CA MET A 294 -31.68 3.06 -5.85
C MET A 294 -30.75 3.66 -6.92
N LYS A 295 -30.31 2.88 -7.92
CA LYS A 295 -29.38 3.34 -8.96
C LYS A 295 -29.87 4.64 -9.62
N GLY A 296 -28.99 5.64 -9.64
CA GLY A 296 -29.27 6.97 -10.19
C GLY A 296 -30.05 7.91 -9.27
N GLN A 297 -30.43 7.45 -8.07
CA GLN A 297 -31.06 8.24 -7.01
C GLN A 297 -30.08 8.60 -5.89
N VAL A 298 -29.01 7.82 -5.75
CA VAL A 298 -27.92 7.98 -4.79
C VAL A 298 -26.57 8.07 -5.52
N SER A 299 -25.53 8.56 -4.83
CA SER A 299 -24.19 8.68 -5.41
C SER A 299 -23.44 7.36 -5.43
N THR A 300 -23.71 6.48 -4.46
CA THR A 300 -23.05 5.18 -4.35
C THR A 300 -23.52 4.20 -5.41
N TYR A 301 -22.56 3.61 -6.12
CA TYR A 301 -22.81 2.49 -7.02
C TYR A 301 -22.76 1.15 -6.27
N THR A 302 -23.57 0.17 -6.69
CA THR A 302 -23.49 -1.20 -6.14
C THR A 302 -22.10 -1.82 -6.28
N SER A 303 -21.34 -1.44 -7.31
CA SER A 303 -19.95 -1.89 -7.48
C SER A 303 -19.03 -1.40 -6.37
N GLU A 304 -19.28 -0.22 -5.77
CA GLU A 304 -18.53 0.24 -4.59
C GLU A 304 -18.81 -0.64 -3.37
N ILE A 305 -20.07 -1.06 -3.17
CA ILE A 305 -20.45 -1.98 -2.07
C ILE A 305 -19.73 -3.34 -2.22
N SER A 306 -19.64 -3.86 -3.46
CA SER A 306 -18.88 -5.10 -3.73
C SER A 306 -17.37 -4.89 -3.56
N ALA A 307 -16.83 -3.77 -4.05
CA ALA A 307 -15.41 -3.46 -3.92
C ALA A 307 -14.98 -3.35 -2.45
N ASP A 308 -15.80 -2.71 -1.62
CA ASP A 308 -15.56 -2.54 -0.19
C ASP A 308 -15.60 -3.87 0.57
N LEU A 309 -16.46 -4.83 0.18
CA LEU A 309 -16.39 -6.18 0.73
C LEU A 309 -15.05 -6.85 0.40
N GLY A 310 -14.58 -6.72 -0.84
CA GLY A 310 -13.27 -7.24 -1.25
C GLY A 310 -12.10 -6.61 -0.49
N ASN A 311 -12.13 -5.30 -0.32
CA ASN A 311 -11.15 -4.56 0.47
C ASN A 311 -11.20 -5.00 1.94
N ALA A 312 -12.40 -5.17 2.51
CA ALA A 312 -12.57 -5.64 3.89
C ALA A 312 -12.04 -7.06 4.09
N ILE A 313 -12.25 -7.95 3.13
CA ILE A 313 -11.70 -9.30 3.15
C ILE A 313 -10.17 -9.25 3.09
N ASN A 314 -9.58 -8.52 2.13
CA ASN A 314 -8.13 -8.37 2.01
C ASN A 314 -7.51 -7.82 3.31
N HIS A 315 -8.08 -6.74 3.85
CA HIS A 315 -7.58 -6.14 5.09
C HIS A 315 -7.73 -7.09 6.28
N THR A 316 -8.85 -7.83 6.39
CA THR A 316 -9.04 -8.84 7.44
C THR A 316 -7.97 -9.93 7.36
N VAL A 317 -7.68 -10.44 6.17
CA VAL A 317 -6.64 -11.46 5.96
C VAL A 317 -5.27 -10.93 6.35
N ARG A 318 -4.95 -9.66 6.04
CA ARG A 318 -3.70 -9.02 6.50
C ARG A 318 -3.65 -8.89 8.02
N CYS A 319 -4.75 -8.53 8.68
CA CYS A 319 -4.82 -8.50 10.15
C CYS A 319 -4.62 -9.88 10.77
N MET A 320 -5.13 -10.94 10.14
CA MET A 320 -4.86 -12.32 10.56
C MET A 320 -3.37 -12.65 10.42
N ALA A 321 -2.76 -12.35 9.26
CA ALA A 321 -1.33 -12.53 8.98
C ALA A 321 -0.39 -11.74 9.91
N ALA A 322 -0.83 -10.57 10.38
CA ALA A 322 -0.07 -9.76 11.34
C ALA A 322 -0.19 -10.26 12.80
N LYS A 323 -1.06 -11.23 13.09
CA LYS A 323 -1.24 -11.76 14.45
C LYS A 323 -0.41 -13.02 14.69
N ASP A 324 -0.36 -13.91 13.70
CA ASP A 324 0.33 -15.21 13.79
C ASP A 324 1.10 -15.50 12.49
N VAL A 325 2.21 -16.21 12.59
CA VAL A 325 2.99 -16.68 11.42
C VAL A 325 2.30 -17.88 10.76
N ASP A 326 1.52 -18.66 11.51
CA ASP A 326 0.86 -19.89 11.04
C ASP A 326 -0.64 -19.70 10.73
N ILE A 327 -0.99 -18.61 10.06
CA ILE A 327 -2.38 -18.26 9.71
C ILE A 327 -3.17 -19.26 8.86
N ARG A 328 -2.52 -20.29 8.32
CA ARG A 328 -3.15 -21.27 7.42
C ARG A 328 -4.24 -22.07 8.11
N ASP A 329 -4.21 -22.12 9.44
CA ASP A 329 -5.21 -22.81 10.24
C ASP A 329 -6.46 -21.93 10.48
N ASP A 330 -6.32 -20.61 10.40
CA ASP A 330 -7.38 -19.65 10.77
C ASP A 330 -7.99 -18.90 9.59
N ALA A 331 -7.26 -18.75 8.47
CA ALA A 331 -7.75 -18.06 7.28
C ALA A 331 -8.00 -19.05 6.13
N PRO A 332 -9.10 -18.88 5.35
CA PRO A 332 -9.38 -19.78 4.24
C PRO A 332 -8.26 -19.72 3.20
N LEU A 333 -7.73 -20.91 2.87
CA LEU A 333 -6.53 -21.06 2.05
C LEU A 333 -6.62 -20.37 0.68
N SER A 334 -7.81 -20.36 0.07
CA SER A 334 -8.05 -19.69 -1.22
C SER A 334 -7.73 -18.19 -1.17
N TYR A 335 -8.15 -17.51 -0.09
CA TYR A 335 -7.90 -16.09 0.11
C TYR A 335 -6.44 -15.81 0.45
N LEU A 336 -5.80 -16.66 1.24
CA LEU A 336 -4.36 -16.55 1.51
C LEU A 336 -3.53 -16.70 0.24
N VAL A 337 -3.80 -17.73 -0.56
CA VAL A 337 -3.11 -17.98 -1.83
C VAL A 337 -3.37 -16.84 -2.81
N ASN A 338 -4.61 -16.34 -2.86
CA ASN A 338 -4.97 -15.20 -3.69
C ASN A 338 -4.22 -13.93 -3.29
N LEU A 339 -4.21 -13.55 -2.02
CA LEU A 339 -3.49 -12.38 -1.51
C LEU A 339 -1.98 -12.52 -1.72
N ALA A 340 -1.40 -13.68 -1.40
CA ALA A 340 0.02 -13.94 -1.63
C ALA A 340 0.39 -13.84 -3.12
N ARG A 341 -0.49 -14.33 -4.02
CA ARG A 341 -0.30 -14.22 -5.47
C ARG A 341 -0.41 -12.78 -5.97
N GLN A 342 -1.29 -11.96 -5.39
CA GLN A 342 -1.39 -10.53 -5.72
C GLN A 342 -0.14 -9.77 -5.25
N ASN A 343 0.36 -10.10 -4.06
CA ASN A 343 1.57 -9.51 -3.48
C ASN A 343 2.88 -10.02 -4.07
N ARG A 344 2.83 -11.13 -4.81
CA ARG A 344 4.01 -11.71 -5.42
C ARG A 344 4.45 -10.85 -6.59
N TRP A 345 5.69 -10.42 -6.54
CA TRP A 345 6.34 -9.77 -7.67
C TRP A 345 6.37 -10.65 -8.91
N LYS A 346 6.03 -10.03 -10.05
CA LYS A 346 6.06 -10.64 -11.37
C LYS A 346 6.92 -9.76 -12.28
N THR A 347 7.70 -10.38 -13.14
CA THR A 347 8.42 -9.62 -14.16
C THR A 347 7.42 -9.03 -15.15
N PRO A 348 7.45 -7.70 -15.43
CA PRO A 348 6.60 -7.08 -16.45
C PRO A 348 6.89 -7.66 -17.84
N THR A 349 5.94 -7.56 -18.78
CA THR A 349 6.22 -7.94 -20.16
C THR A 349 6.99 -6.83 -20.88
N ALA A 350 7.74 -7.15 -21.94
CA ALA A 350 8.44 -6.11 -22.73
C ALA A 350 7.47 -5.08 -23.33
N LYS A 351 6.22 -5.50 -23.62
CA LYS A 351 5.14 -4.59 -24.03
C LYS A 351 4.67 -3.68 -22.89
N ASP A 352 4.64 -4.18 -21.64
CA ASP A 352 4.37 -3.34 -20.47
C ASP A 352 5.52 -2.35 -20.23
N GLY A 353 6.76 -2.74 -20.56
CA GLY A 353 7.99 -1.95 -20.38
C GLY A 353 8.42 -1.15 -21.60
N GLN A 354 7.55 -0.90 -22.58
CA GLN A 354 7.86 0.05 -23.66
C GLN A 354 8.12 1.45 -23.09
N TYR A 355 7.51 1.77 -21.95
CA TYR A 355 7.78 2.95 -21.15
C TYR A 355 8.56 2.53 -19.91
N ARG A 356 9.32 3.45 -19.31
CA ARG A 356 10.00 3.25 -18.02
C ARG A 356 9.01 3.38 -16.85
N HIS A 357 7.81 2.83 -17.02
CA HIS A 357 6.72 2.74 -16.06
C HIS A 357 6.05 1.37 -16.21
N PHE A 358 5.91 0.62 -15.11
CA PHE A 358 5.47 -0.77 -15.14
C PHE A 358 4.10 -0.93 -14.50
N SER A 359 3.22 -1.75 -15.08
CA SER A 359 1.93 -2.10 -14.46
C SER A 359 2.03 -3.10 -13.29
N THR A 360 3.25 -3.53 -12.96
CA THR A 360 3.55 -4.39 -11.81
C THR A 360 4.52 -3.65 -10.91
N ALA A 361 4.23 -3.62 -9.61
CA ALA A 361 5.02 -2.86 -8.65
C ALA A 361 6.46 -3.34 -8.59
N LEU A 362 7.40 -2.45 -8.94
CA LEU A 362 8.83 -2.65 -8.76
C LEU A 362 9.36 -1.67 -7.70
N HIS A 363 9.99 -2.22 -6.66
CA HIS A 363 10.65 -1.42 -5.63
C HIS A 363 12.15 -1.55 -5.78
N GLN A 364 12.87 -0.45 -5.60
CA GLN A 364 14.27 -0.36 -5.98
C GLN A 364 15.06 0.53 -5.04
N MET A 365 16.35 0.28 -4.90
CA MET A 365 17.35 1.25 -4.42
C MET A 365 18.43 1.37 -5.49
N LEU A 366 19.03 2.55 -5.60
CA LEU A 366 20.09 2.87 -6.55
C LEU A 366 19.63 2.69 -8.01
N GLY A 367 20.54 2.87 -8.97
CA GLY A 367 20.17 2.91 -10.40
C GLY A 367 19.43 4.20 -10.76
N TYR A 368 18.69 4.15 -11.86
CA TYR A 368 17.96 5.27 -12.43
C TYR A 368 16.52 5.38 -11.90
N GLY A 369 15.96 4.31 -11.32
CA GLY A 369 14.56 4.27 -10.86
C GLY A 369 13.56 4.00 -11.99
N SER A 370 12.30 4.39 -11.83
CA SER A 370 11.25 4.38 -12.86
C SER A 370 10.09 5.27 -12.40
N GLY A 371 9.41 5.96 -13.29
CA GLY A 371 8.34 6.89 -12.95
C GLY A 371 7.39 7.11 -14.13
N PRO A 372 6.12 7.46 -13.90
CA PRO A 372 5.18 7.83 -14.96
C PRO A 372 5.40 9.26 -15.47
N GLN A 373 6.17 10.11 -14.77
CA GLN A 373 6.42 11.50 -15.13
C GLN A 373 7.94 11.80 -15.09
N ASP A 374 8.35 13.04 -14.78
CA ASP A 374 9.70 13.55 -15.03
C ASP A 374 10.69 13.42 -13.84
N ALA A 375 10.29 12.85 -12.69
CA ALA A 375 11.12 12.83 -11.48
C ALA A 375 12.45 12.11 -11.70
N THR A 376 12.50 11.07 -12.53
CA THR A 376 13.75 10.34 -12.79
C THR A 376 14.73 11.13 -13.66
N GLU A 377 14.22 12.01 -14.51
CA GLU A 377 14.97 12.95 -15.32
C GLU A 377 15.46 14.13 -14.46
N GLU A 378 14.59 14.69 -13.62
CA GLU A 378 14.89 15.79 -12.71
C GLU A 378 15.96 15.41 -11.67
N HIS A 379 15.93 14.17 -11.20
CA HIS A 379 16.87 13.60 -10.22
C HIS A 379 17.94 12.70 -10.86
N SER A 380 18.24 12.88 -12.15
CA SER A 380 19.19 12.04 -12.89
C SER A 380 20.63 12.06 -12.35
N GLU A 381 21.01 13.10 -11.62
CA GLU A 381 22.32 13.25 -10.97
C GLU A 381 22.28 12.88 -9.46
N ASP A 382 21.09 12.65 -8.91
CA ASP A 382 20.90 12.27 -7.51
C ASP A 382 20.98 10.75 -7.31
N ILE A 383 21.15 10.33 -6.07
CA ILE A 383 21.14 8.92 -5.69
C ILE A 383 19.74 8.51 -5.25
N LEU A 384 19.14 7.54 -5.96
CA LEU A 384 17.90 6.90 -5.53
C LEU A 384 18.13 6.09 -4.25
N LEU A 385 17.67 6.59 -3.10
CA LEU A 385 17.74 5.87 -1.83
C LEU A 385 16.71 4.75 -1.77
N LEU A 386 15.49 5.03 -2.23
CA LEU A 386 14.40 4.07 -2.22
C LEU A 386 13.30 4.51 -3.20
N GLN A 387 12.83 3.57 -4.01
CA GLN A 387 11.63 3.69 -4.82
C GLN A 387 10.63 2.65 -4.34
N ILE A 388 9.39 3.10 -4.15
CA ILE A 388 8.24 2.26 -3.86
C ILE A 388 7.19 2.59 -4.91
N GLN A 389 6.64 1.56 -5.52
CA GLN A 389 5.58 1.69 -6.52
C GLN A 389 4.29 1.17 -5.94
N GLY A 390 3.18 1.80 -6.30
CA GLY A 390 1.87 1.43 -5.82
C GLY A 390 1.47 0.01 -6.19
N ASP A 391 0.80 -0.67 -5.27
CA ASP A 391 0.35 -2.05 -5.42
C ASP A 391 -0.99 -2.22 -4.69
N LEU A 392 -1.97 -2.84 -5.34
CA LEU A 392 -3.29 -3.07 -4.75
C LEU A 392 -3.24 -3.85 -3.43
N ALA A 393 -2.18 -4.63 -3.24
CA ALA A 393 -2.06 -5.49 -2.09
C ALA A 393 -1.13 -4.92 -0.98
N PHE A 394 -0.58 -3.72 -1.16
CA PHE A 394 0.46 -3.13 -0.29
C PHE A 394 0.41 -1.58 -0.25
N PHE A 395 0.49 -1.01 0.96
CA PHE A 395 0.21 0.42 1.25
C PHE A 395 -1.11 0.89 0.65
N ASP A 396 -2.22 0.76 1.38
CA ASP A 396 -3.54 1.07 0.82
C ASP A 396 -3.65 2.54 0.37
N TRP A 397 -2.94 3.46 1.05
CA TRP A 397 -2.84 4.87 0.62
C TRP A 397 -2.02 5.08 -0.66
N HIS A 398 -1.20 4.11 -1.05
CA HIS A 398 -0.41 4.08 -2.28
C HIS A 398 -0.90 2.98 -3.24
N SER A 399 -2.12 2.44 -3.07
CA SER A 399 -2.52 1.24 -3.81
C SER A 399 -2.75 1.46 -5.31
N ASN A 400 -2.66 2.71 -5.79
CA ASN A 400 -2.78 3.02 -7.20
C ASN A 400 -1.54 2.52 -7.94
N ILE A 401 -1.72 1.46 -8.74
CA ILE A 401 -0.64 0.73 -9.45
C ILE A 401 0.15 1.65 -10.42
N GLY A 402 -0.37 2.83 -10.76
CA GLY A 402 0.30 3.83 -11.58
C GLY A 402 1.23 4.78 -10.82
N CYS A 403 1.14 4.85 -9.49
CA CYS A 403 1.89 5.84 -8.73
C CYS A 403 3.24 5.33 -8.23
N VAL A 404 4.24 6.21 -8.13
CA VAL A 404 5.57 5.88 -7.61
C VAL A 404 6.02 6.94 -6.61
N LEU A 405 6.47 6.48 -5.44
CA LEU A 405 7.13 7.27 -4.41
C LEU A 405 8.64 7.02 -4.48
N HIS A 406 9.43 8.07 -4.66
CA HIS A 406 10.88 8.01 -4.61
C HIS A 406 11.43 8.79 -3.42
N PHE A 407 12.62 8.39 -2.97
CA PHE A 407 13.46 9.13 -2.05
C PHE A 407 14.83 9.32 -2.70
N TRP A 408 15.24 10.56 -2.87
CA TRP A 408 16.48 10.97 -3.53
C TRP A 408 17.41 11.64 -2.53
N ILE A 409 18.71 11.60 -2.79
CA ILE A 409 19.71 12.37 -2.05
C ILE A 409 20.83 12.83 -2.98
N ASP A 410 21.29 14.06 -2.78
CA ASP A 410 22.48 14.59 -3.45
C ASP A 410 23.73 13.74 -3.11
N PRO A 411 24.62 13.45 -4.07
CA PRO A 411 25.81 12.63 -3.83
C PRO A 411 26.78 13.18 -2.77
N ASP A 412 26.96 14.51 -2.68
CA ASP A 412 27.83 15.14 -1.70
C ASP A 412 27.21 15.04 -0.31
N ALA A 413 25.89 15.27 -0.18
CA ALA A 413 25.18 15.07 1.08
C ALA A 413 25.26 13.60 1.56
N LEU A 414 25.16 12.63 0.65
CA LEU A 414 25.36 11.22 0.98
C LEU A 414 26.79 10.94 1.45
N ALA A 415 27.81 11.52 0.80
CA ALA A 415 29.20 11.37 1.20
C ALA A 415 29.48 11.92 2.62
N GLU A 416 28.75 12.97 3.01
CA GLU A 416 28.79 13.55 4.36
C GLU A 416 27.85 12.85 5.36
N LEU A 417 27.05 11.87 4.92
CA LEU A 417 26.00 11.20 5.70
C LEU A 417 24.90 12.16 6.19
N ASP A 418 24.68 13.28 5.49
CA ASP A 418 23.62 14.23 5.79
C ASP A 418 22.29 13.82 5.12
N PHE A 419 21.66 12.79 5.67
CA PHE A 419 20.35 12.33 5.20
C PHE A 419 19.20 13.33 5.44
N SER A 420 19.46 14.45 6.12
CA SER A 420 18.44 15.51 6.27
C SER A 420 18.15 16.25 4.96
N GLN A 421 19.05 16.14 3.96
CA GLN A 421 18.88 16.69 2.61
C GLN A 421 18.06 15.78 1.69
N ALA A 422 17.64 14.59 2.16
CA ALA A 422 16.85 13.70 1.33
C ALA A 422 15.49 14.32 0.99
N VAL A 423 15.10 14.19 -0.28
CA VAL A 423 13.81 14.68 -0.82
C VAL A 423 12.98 13.50 -1.33
N ALA A 424 11.67 13.70 -1.46
CA ALA A 424 10.77 12.70 -2.00
C ALA A 424 9.95 13.29 -3.15
N THR A 425 9.68 12.46 -4.14
CA THR A 425 8.78 12.73 -5.26
C THR A 425 7.66 11.70 -5.25
N TYR A 426 6.44 12.13 -5.60
CA TYR A 426 5.27 11.26 -5.73
C TYR A 426 4.57 11.54 -7.06
N GLU A 427 4.65 10.58 -7.97
CA GLU A 427 4.12 10.72 -9.32
C GLU A 427 3.00 9.72 -9.56
N CYS A 428 2.01 10.08 -10.37
CA CYS A 428 0.91 9.22 -10.78
C CYS A 428 0.54 9.51 -12.25
N ASP A 429 0.11 8.47 -12.97
CA ASP A 429 -0.53 8.57 -14.29
C ASP A 429 -2.00 9.05 -14.21
#